data_AF-A0A6J7DJA4-F1
#
_entry.id   AF-A0A6J7DJA4-F1
#
_cell.length_a   1.000
_cell.length_b   1.000
_cell.length_c   1.000
_cell.angle_alpha   90.00
_cell.angle_beta   90.00
_cell.angle_gamma   90.00
#
_symmetry.space_group_name_H-M   'P 1'
#
loop_
_entity.id
_entity.type
_entity.pdbx_description
1 polymer ?
#
loop_
_entity_poly.entity_id
_entity_poly.type
_entity_poly.pdbx_seq_one_letter_code
_entity_poly.pdbx_strand_id
1 'polypeptide(L)'
;MKPDSNSGRFVFTVASPARRPGQAVVGVVSIGVSSEDVLFALSQSPLIPGGQALLVDKGRIVAARDHLFQGHTLKEVGLGILEKELRKTPKGTMAKVDLPGRGTQVVAWATTTTGTTAIILEPRDVFLGSINRLARNARLAMIALAILAVAGAITIARRLSKPVSALTAAAQALEADEIPDAEQLEKLGRSRDDIGLLTRVFVRMAEQVVIREKKLREQVRAMRIEIDHSKRAESVEALTESDFFKDLQTRAGTMRQKMKEDLAGTSEDSGDTEVSDNTPGTES
;
A
#
# COMPACT_ATOMS: atom_id res chain seq x y z
N MET A 1 -26.67 35.58 -52.75
CA MET A 1 -27.36 36.65 -52.01
C MET A 1 -27.36 37.96 -52.80
N LYS A 2 -28.33 38.87 -52.62
CA LYS A 2 -28.23 40.27 -53.07
C LYS A 2 -28.73 41.20 -51.94
N PRO A 3 -28.16 42.40 -51.78
CA PRO A 3 -28.75 43.41 -50.89
C PRO A 3 -30.13 43.78 -51.43
N ASP A 4 -31.11 43.82 -50.55
CA ASP A 4 -32.44 44.33 -50.85
C ASP A 4 -32.34 45.82 -51.17
N SER A 5 -32.97 46.22 -52.27
CA SER A 5 -32.95 47.58 -52.79
C SER A 5 -33.61 48.59 -51.86
N ASN A 6 -34.45 48.14 -50.93
CA ASN A 6 -35.19 49.01 -50.02
C ASN A 6 -34.56 49.14 -48.62
N SER A 7 -33.95 48.06 -48.11
CA SER A 7 -33.44 48.01 -46.73
C SER A 7 -31.92 47.97 -46.62
N GLY A 8 -31.20 47.70 -47.73
CA GLY A 8 -29.76 47.44 -47.71
C GLY A 8 -29.37 46.14 -47.00
N ARG A 9 -30.35 45.39 -46.49
CA ARG A 9 -30.16 44.12 -45.78
C ARG A 9 -30.02 43.00 -46.79
N PHE A 10 -29.28 41.97 -46.42
CA PHE A 10 -29.06 40.84 -47.31
C PHE A 10 -30.22 39.84 -47.21
N VAL A 11 -30.80 39.52 -48.35
CA VAL A 11 -31.97 38.64 -48.44
C VAL A 11 -31.63 37.43 -49.32
N PHE A 12 -32.02 36.25 -48.84
CA PHE A 12 -32.10 35.03 -49.64
C PHE A 12 -33.42 35.03 -50.39
N THR A 13 -33.37 35.19 -51.70
CA THR A 13 -34.56 35.11 -52.54
C THR A 13 -34.67 33.72 -53.15
N VAL A 14 -35.71 32.97 -52.76
CA VAL A 14 -36.10 31.74 -53.44
C VAL A 14 -37.20 32.10 -54.42
N ALA A 15 -36.94 31.94 -55.71
CA ALA A 15 -37.87 32.28 -56.77
C ALA A 15 -38.27 31.02 -57.55
N SER A 16 -39.57 30.85 -57.77
CA SER A 16 -40.14 29.77 -58.59
C SER A 16 -40.96 30.35 -59.72
N PRO A 17 -40.79 29.88 -60.98
CA PRO A 17 -41.58 30.37 -62.11
C PRO A 17 -43.03 29.90 -61.98
N ALA A 18 -43.98 30.83 -62.04
CA ALA A 18 -45.39 30.52 -62.14
C ALA A 18 -45.74 30.15 -63.59
N ARG A 19 -46.13 28.90 -63.80
CA ARG A 19 -46.51 28.36 -65.11
C ARG A 19 -48.00 28.05 -65.14
N ARG A 20 -48.64 28.36 -66.27
CA ARG A 20 -50.00 27.91 -66.55
C ARG A 20 -49.91 26.54 -67.26
N PRO A 21 -50.76 25.55 -66.94
CA PRO A 21 -50.67 24.23 -67.57
C PRO A 21 -50.76 24.34 -69.10
N GLY A 22 -49.75 23.79 -69.81
CA GLY A 22 -49.66 23.85 -71.27
C GLY A 22 -49.20 25.18 -71.89
N GLN A 23 -48.74 26.16 -71.10
CA GLN A 23 -48.29 27.47 -71.58
C GLN A 23 -46.91 27.88 -71.05
N ALA A 24 -46.36 28.97 -71.63
CA ALA A 24 -45.12 29.61 -71.22
C ALA A 24 -45.18 30.21 -69.80
N VAL A 25 -44.02 30.56 -69.24
CA VAL A 25 -43.89 31.18 -67.91
C VAL A 25 -44.67 32.49 -67.87
N VAL A 26 -45.62 32.61 -66.94
CA VAL A 26 -46.54 33.76 -66.83
C VAL A 26 -46.08 34.76 -65.77
N GLY A 27 -45.21 34.33 -64.85
CA GLY A 27 -44.62 35.19 -63.82
C GLY A 27 -43.61 34.44 -62.96
N VAL A 28 -43.11 35.11 -61.92
CA VAL A 28 -42.20 34.54 -60.93
C VAL A 28 -42.74 34.87 -59.55
N VAL A 29 -42.87 33.85 -58.69
CA VAL A 29 -43.16 34.04 -57.27
C VAL A 29 -41.84 33.93 -56.53
N SER A 30 -41.51 34.93 -55.72
CA SER A 30 -40.30 34.94 -54.91
C SER A 30 -40.61 35.12 -53.44
N ILE A 31 -39.98 34.31 -52.60
CA ILE A 31 -39.97 34.47 -51.15
C ILE A 31 -38.59 34.99 -50.76
N GLY A 32 -38.56 36.12 -50.06
CA GLY A 32 -37.36 36.67 -49.44
C GLY A 32 -37.24 36.21 -47.99
N VAL A 33 -36.12 35.59 -47.64
CA VAL A 33 -35.76 35.25 -46.25
C VAL A 33 -34.59 36.13 -45.82
N SER A 34 -34.75 36.88 -44.73
CA SER A 34 -33.68 37.75 -44.22
C SER A 34 -32.54 36.93 -43.63
N SER A 35 -31.31 37.35 -43.87
CA SER A 35 -30.11 36.71 -43.29
C SER A 35 -30.10 36.73 -41.75
N GLU A 36 -30.78 37.70 -41.16
CA GLU A 36 -30.95 37.87 -39.73
C GLU A 36 -31.93 36.86 -39.14
N ASP A 37 -32.98 36.47 -39.86
CA ASP A 37 -33.90 35.41 -39.43
C ASP A 37 -33.21 34.04 -39.42
N VAL A 38 -32.36 33.78 -40.42
CA VAL A 38 -31.53 32.56 -40.48
C VAL A 38 -30.51 32.56 -39.35
N LEU A 39 -29.85 33.69 -39.11
CA LEU A 39 -28.91 33.83 -38.01
C LEU A 39 -29.60 33.68 -36.65
N PHE A 40 -30.80 34.24 -36.50
CA PHE A 40 -31.62 34.10 -35.30
C PHE A 40 -31.91 32.63 -35.03
N ALA A 41 -32.39 31.89 -36.03
CA ALA A 41 -32.64 30.46 -35.93
C ALA A 41 -31.37 29.66 -35.56
N LEU A 42 -30.21 29.99 -36.15
CA LEU A 42 -28.93 29.37 -35.80
C LEU A 42 -28.48 29.70 -34.36
N SER A 43 -28.85 30.87 -33.85
CA SER A 43 -28.50 31.34 -32.51
C SER A 43 -29.47 30.88 -31.40
N GLN A 44 -30.55 30.16 -31.75
CA GLN A 44 -31.45 29.55 -30.76
C GLN A 44 -30.81 28.35 -30.05
N SER A 45 -29.81 27.72 -30.67
CA SER A 45 -28.98 26.74 -29.97
C SER A 45 -28.13 27.44 -28.91
N PRO A 46 -28.08 26.95 -27.67
CA PRO A 46 -27.27 27.56 -26.61
C PRO A 46 -25.78 27.48 -26.98
N LEU A 47 -25.26 28.59 -27.51
CA LEU A 47 -23.84 28.79 -27.69
C LEU A 47 -23.18 29.01 -26.33
N ILE A 48 -21.95 28.51 -26.17
CA ILE A 48 -21.12 28.78 -24.99
C ILE A 48 -20.95 30.31 -24.82
N PRO A 49 -20.83 30.85 -23.60
CA PRO A 49 -20.58 32.28 -23.40
C PRO A 49 -19.41 32.81 -24.24
N GLY A 50 -19.66 33.89 -24.98
CA GLY A 50 -18.71 34.46 -25.94
C GLY A 50 -18.71 33.81 -27.32
N GLY A 51 -19.51 32.75 -27.51
CA GLY A 51 -19.72 32.10 -28.80
C GLY A 51 -20.56 32.95 -29.77
N GLN A 52 -20.26 32.83 -31.05
CA GLN A 52 -20.88 33.61 -32.10
C GLN A 52 -21.12 32.78 -33.36
N ALA A 53 -22.29 32.97 -33.97
CA ALA A 53 -22.58 32.46 -35.31
C ALA A 53 -22.36 33.55 -36.37
N LEU A 54 -21.80 33.16 -37.51
CA LEU A 54 -21.62 33.95 -38.72
C LEU A 54 -22.25 33.20 -39.90
N LEU A 55 -22.86 33.95 -40.80
CA LEU A 55 -23.29 33.47 -42.11
C LEU A 55 -22.41 34.11 -43.18
N VAL A 56 -21.83 33.29 -44.04
CA VAL A 56 -20.87 33.71 -45.06
C VAL A 56 -21.37 33.29 -46.44
N ASP A 57 -21.37 34.21 -47.39
CA ASP A 57 -21.66 33.95 -48.81
C ASP A 57 -20.41 34.36 -49.60
N LYS A 58 -19.82 33.41 -50.35
CA LYS A 58 -18.64 33.65 -51.20
C LYS A 58 -17.48 34.38 -50.50
N GLY A 59 -17.22 34.06 -49.22
CA GLY A 59 -16.12 34.64 -48.43
C GLY A 59 -16.42 36.00 -47.78
N ARG A 60 -17.62 36.57 -47.99
CA ARG A 60 -18.09 37.77 -47.29
C ARG A 60 -19.06 37.39 -46.19
N ILE A 61 -18.90 37.99 -45.01
CA ILE A 61 -19.79 37.79 -43.87
C ILE A 61 -21.04 38.63 -44.09
N VAL A 62 -22.17 37.95 -44.12
CA VAL A 62 -23.44 38.55 -44.52
C VAL A 62 -24.37 38.80 -43.33
N ALA A 63 -24.32 37.90 -42.35
CA ALA A 63 -24.96 38.11 -41.06
C ALA A 63 -24.05 37.62 -39.94
N ALA A 64 -24.04 38.35 -38.85
CA ALA A 64 -23.25 38.07 -37.66
C ALA A 64 -23.98 38.65 -36.45
N ARG A 65 -23.87 38.01 -35.29
CA ARG A 65 -24.47 38.56 -34.05
C ARG A 65 -23.78 39.87 -33.65
N ASP A 66 -22.47 39.94 -33.83
CA ASP A 66 -21.70 41.17 -33.65
C ASP A 66 -21.55 41.89 -35.00
N HIS A 67 -22.02 43.14 -35.03
CA HIS A 67 -22.01 44.01 -36.20
C HIS A 67 -20.60 44.30 -36.70
N LEU A 68 -19.57 44.15 -35.86
CA LEU A 68 -18.16 44.31 -36.24
C LEU A 68 -17.70 43.31 -37.32
N PHE A 69 -18.44 42.23 -37.53
CA PHE A 69 -18.13 41.26 -38.58
C PHE A 69 -18.95 41.47 -39.85
N GLN A 70 -20.08 42.18 -39.78
CA GLN A 70 -21.02 42.24 -40.90
C GLN A 70 -20.45 43.06 -42.05
N GLY A 71 -20.52 42.53 -43.28
CA GLY A 71 -20.01 43.19 -44.48
C GLY A 71 -18.52 43.01 -44.75
N HIS A 72 -17.75 42.57 -43.75
CA HIS A 72 -16.32 42.28 -43.87
C HIS A 72 -16.04 40.92 -44.52
N THR A 73 -14.85 40.79 -45.10
CA THR A 73 -14.37 39.48 -45.62
C THR A 73 -13.78 38.63 -44.50
N LEU A 74 -13.75 37.31 -44.68
CA LEU A 74 -13.10 36.40 -43.73
C LEU A 74 -11.65 36.80 -43.45
N LYS A 75 -10.92 37.28 -44.46
CA LYS A 75 -9.53 37.73 -44.31
C LYS A 75 -9.40 38.98 -43.43
N GLU A 76 -10.30 39.96 -43.56
CA GLU A 76 -10.28 41.20 -42.78
C GLU A 76 -10.49 40.97 -41.28
N VAL A 77 -11.30 39.97 -40.93
CA VAL A 77 -11.63 39.66 -39.53
C VAL A 77 -10.68 38.62 -38.91
N GLY A 78 -9.58 38.27 -39.58
CA GLY A 78 -8.61 37.29 -39.10
C GLY A 78 -8.99 35.82 -39.34
N LEU A 79 -10.07 35.55 -40.06
CA LEU A 79 -10.54 34.19 -40.44
C LEU A 79 -10.01 33.74 -41.82
N GLY A 80 -9.00 34.39 -42.38
CA GLY A 80 -8.48 34.07 -43.72
C GLY A 80 -7.95 32.62 -43.84
N ILE A 81 -7.54 32.00 -42.74
CA ILE A 81 -7.14 30.59 -42.73
C ILE A 81 -8.30 29.64 -43.06
N LEU A 82 -9.55 30.02 -42.75
CA LEU A 82 -10.73 29.22 -43.06
C LEU A 82 -10.99 29.15 -44.57
N GLU A 83 -10.64 30.18 -45.36
CA GLU A 83 -10.91 30.16 -46.80
C GLU A 83 -10.27 28.95 -47.51
N LYS A 84 -9.11 28.51 -47.03
CA LYS A 84 -8.43 27.32 -47.55
C LYS A 84 -9.16 26.04 -47.14
N GLU A 85 -9.63 25.96 -45.90
CA GLU A 85 -10.31 24.77 -45.37
C GLU A 85 -11.74 24.61 -45.89
N LEU A 86 -12.47 25.72 -46.07
CA LEU A 86 -13.80 25.76 -46.68
C LEU A 86 -13.82 25.22 -48.12
N ARG A 87 -12.70 25.38 -48.85
CA ARG A 87 -12.55 24.83 -50.21
C ARG A 87 -12.29 23.32 -50.22
N LYS A 88 -11.69 22.79 -49.16
CA LYS A 88 -11.34 21.37 -49.05
C LYS A 88 -12.52 20.53 -48.61
N THR A 89 -13.27 20.99 -47.61
CA THR A 89 -14.35 20.21 -47.00
C THR A 89 -15.60 21.08 -46.76
N PRO A 90 -16.80 20.58 -47.11
CA PRO A 90 -18.04 21.32 -46.91
C PRO A 90 -18.41 21.43 -45.43
N LYS A 91 -17.89 20.57 -44.56
CA LYS A 91 -18.12 20.60 -43.10
C LYS A 91 -16.82 20.27 -42.39
N GLY A 92 -16.55 20.93 -41.27
CA GLY A 92 -15.34 20.67 -40.48
C GLY A 92 -15.22 21.54 -39.24
N THR A 93 -14.14 21.30 -38.50
CA THR A 93 -13.83 22.00 -37.26
C THR A 93 -12.32 22.27 -37.17
N MET A 94 -11.96 23.41 -36.59
CA MET A 94 -10.59 23.78 -36.24
C MET A 94 -10.55 24.17 -34.76
N ALA A 95 -9.70 23.48 -33.99
CA ALA A 95 -9.60 23.69 -32.55
C ALA A 95 -8.74 24.90 -32.14
N LYS A 96 -8.05 25.55 -33.10
CA LYS A 96 -7.16 26.67 -32.86
C LYS A 96 -7.18 27.66 -34.02
N VAL A 97 -7.92 28.75 -33.85
CA VAL A 97 -7.96 29.89 -34.75
C VAL A 97 -7.76 31.16 -33.94
N ASP A 98 -6.64 31.85 -34.12
CA ASP A 98 -6.35 33.06 -33.37
C ASP A 98 -7.06 34.26 -34.01
N LEU A 99 -7.98 34.87 -33.26
CA LEU A 99 -8.77 36.00 -33.72
C LEU A 99 -8.31 37.30 -33.05
N PRO A 100 -8.00 38.36 -33.83
CA PRO A 100 -7.62 39.66 -33.28
C PRO A 100 -8.66 40.18 -32.28
N GLY A 101 -8.23 40.54 -31.07
CA GLY A 101 -9.10 41.07 -30.01
C GLY A 101 -10.01 40.04 -29.33
N ARG A 102 -10.04 38.78 -29.77
CA ARG A 102 -10.86 37.71 -29.17
C ARG A 102 -10.08 36.46 -28.77
N GLY A 103 -8.77 36.44 -28.98
CA GLY A 103 -7.90 35.32 -28.60
C GLY A 103 -8.16 34.06 -29.42
N THR A 104 -7.75 32.91 -28.89
CA THR A 104 -7.88 31.64 -29.59
C THR A 104 -9.32 31.12 -29.56
N GLN A 105 -9.86 30.84 -30.73
CA GLN A 105 -11.21 30.33 -30.96
C GLN A 105 -11.18 28.90 -31.46
N VAL A 106 -12.21 28.13 -31.12
CA VAL A 106 -12.63 26.91 -31.80
C VAL A 106 -13.64 27.31 -32.85
N VAL A 107 -13.46 26.85 -34.08
CA VAL A 107 -14.32 27.23 -35.20
C VAL A 107 -14.88 26.00 -35.89
N ALA A 108 -16.19 25.95 -36.08
CA ALA A 108 -16.86 24.91 -36.85
C ALA A 108 -17.57 25.53 -38.04
N TRP A 109 -17.65 24.81 -39.16
CA TRP A 109 -18.37 25.27 -40.34
C TRP A 109 -19.22 24.19 -40.99
N ALA A 110 -20.26 24.64 -41.66
CA ALA A 110 -21.06 23.82 -42.56
C ALA A 110 -21.51 24.66 -43.76
N THR A 111 -21.18 24.19 -44.95
CA THR A 111 -21.55 24.79 -46.24
C THR A 111 -22.76 24.07 -46.82
N THR A 112 -23.79 24.84 -47.16
CA THR A 112 -25.01 24.38 -47.83
C THR A 112 -24.76 24.18 -49.32
N THR A 113 -25.61 23.42 -50.00
CA THR A 113 -25.59 23.20 -51.46
C THR A 113 -25.68 24.49 -52.28
N THR A 114 -26.24 25.55 -51.71
CA THR A 114 -26.34 26.89 -52.31
C THR A 114 -25.03 27.69 -52.24
N GLY A 115 -23.99 27.17 -51.58
CA GLY A 115 -22.68 27.82 -51.42
C GLY A 115 -22.58 28.77 -50.20
N THR A 116 -23.64 28.86 -49.39
CA THR A 116 -23.64 29.60 -48.12
C THR A 116 -23.01 28.76 -47.01
N THR A 117 -22.14 29.36 -46.21
CA THR A 117 -21.46 28.70 -45.10
C THR A 117 -21.92 29.30 -43.78
N ALA A 118 -22.42 28.46 -42.87
CA ALA A 118 -22.59 28.81 -41.46
C ALA A 118 -21.28 28.51 -40.73
N ILE A 119 -20.76 29.49 -39.98
CA ILE A 119 -19.55 29.39 -39.18
C ILE A 119 -19.91 29.69 -37.73
N ILE A 120 -19.49 28.83 -36.81
CA ILE A 120 -19.65 29.01 -35.37
C ILE A 120 -18.26 29.19 -34.78
N LEU A 121 -18.09 30.23 -33.97
CA LEU A 121 -16.86 30.53 -33.23
C LEU A 121 -17.14 30.43 -31.74
N GLU A 122 -16.27 29.74 -31.00
CA GLU A 122 -16.36 29.63 -29.55
C GLU A 122 -14.99 29.87 -28.91
N PRO A 123 -14.89 30.68 -27.83
CA PRO A 123 -13.62 30.91 -27.15
C PRO A 123 -13.05 29.60 -26.59
N ARG A 124 -11.79 29.29 -26.93
CA ARG A 124 -11.16 28.01 -26.58
C ARG A 124 -11.02 27.83 -25.08
N ASP A 125 -10.73 28.90 -24.36
CA ASP A 125 -10.60 28.92 -22.91
C ASP A 125 -11.93 28.59 -22.20
N VAL A 126 -13.05 29.10 -22.73
CA VAL A 126 -14.38 28.81 -22.20
C VAL A 126 -14.82 27.39 -22.58
N PHE A 127 -14.60 27.00 -23.84
CA PHE A 127 -14.86 25.63 -24.35
C PHE A 127 -14.10 24.58 -23.52
N LEU A 128 -12.82 24.80 -23.25
CA LEU A 128 -11.98 23.91 -22.43
C LEU A 128 -12.21 24.07 -20.92
N GLY A 129 -12.90 25.12 -20.48
CA GLY A 129 -13.13 25.41 -19.06
C GLY A 129 -13.85 24.26 -18.34
N SER A 130 -14.87 23.68 -18.99
CA SER A 130 -15.60 22.51 -18.47
C SER A 130 -14.71 21.27 -18.36
N ILE A 131 -13.83 21.05 -19.34
CA ILE A 131 -12.88 19.93 -19.35
C ILE A 131 -11.83 20.12 -18.25
N ASN A 132 -11.35 21.36 -18.04
CA ASN A 132 -10.34 21.64 -17.04
C ASN A 132 -10.88 21.45 -15.61
N ARG A 133 -12.17 21.73 -15.37
CA ARG A 133 -12.82 21.42 -14.07
C ARG A 133 -12.86 19.91 -13.80
N LEU A 134 -13.21 19.11 -14.81
CA LEU A 134 -13.16 17.65 -14.71
C LEU A 134 -11.74 17.17 -14.46
N ALA A 135 -10.76 17.67 -15.21
CA ALA A 135 -9.35 17.31 -15.05
C ALA A 135 -8.81 17.66 -13.66
N ARG A 136 -9.17 18.83 -13.10
CA ARG A 136 -8.77 19.23 -11.75
C ARG A 136 -9.37 18.31 -10.70
N ASN A 137 -10.67 18.02 -10.77
CA ASN A 137 -11.32 17.13 -9.82
C ASN A 137 -10.76 15.69 -9.93
N ALA A 138 -10.49 15.21 -11.15
CA ALA A 138 -9.84 13.93 -11.38
C ALA A 138 -8.44 13.88 -10.76
N ARG A 139 -7.62 14.93 -10.92
CA ARG A 139 -6.30 15.02 -10.27
C ARG A 139 -6.41 14.98 -8.75
N LEU A 140 -7.35 15.71 -8.15
CA LEU A 140 -7.58 15.69 -6.71
C LEU A 140 -8.00 14.30 -6.21
N ALA A 141 -8.89 13.62 -6.94
CA ALA A 141 -9.29 12.26 -6.63
C ALA A 141 -8.10 11.27 -6.71
N MET A 142 -7.24 11.39 -7.73
CA MET A 142 -6.03 10.57 -7.87
C MET A 142 -5.05 10.78 -6.70
N ILE A 143 -4.82 12.02 -6.29
CA ILE A 143 -3.97 12.34 -5.14
C ILE A 143 -4.56 11.76 -3.85
N ALA A 144 -5.87 11.94 -3.63
CA ALA A 144 -6.54 11.38 -2.46
C ALA A 144 -6.43 9.85 -2.41
N LEU A 145 -6.64 9.17 -3.54
CA LEU A 145 -6.48 7.72 -3.66
C LEU A 145 -5.04 7.28 -3.37
N ALA A 146 -4.04 7.99 -3.88
CA ALA A 146 -2.64 7.68 -3.62
C ALA A 146 -2.29 7.82 -2.13
N ILE A 147 -2.77 8.88 -1.47
CA ILE A 147 -2.59 9.09 -0.03
C ILE A 147 -3.24 7.96 0.76
N LEU A 148 -4.47 7.57 0.41
CA LEU A 148 -5.18 6.47 1.06
C LEU A 148 -4.45 5.14 0.87
N ALA A 149 -3.90 4.87 -0.30
CA ALA A 149 -3.11 3.67 -0.57
C ALA A 149 -1.85 3.62 0.30
N VAL A 150 -1.09 4.74 0.37
CA VAL A 150 0.10 4.84 1.21
C VAL A 150 -0.25 4.71 2.69
N ALA A 151 -1.29 5.39 3.16
CA ALA A 151 -1.75 5.30 4.53
C ALA A 151 -2.22 3.87 4.89
N GLY A 152 -2.93 3.21 3.98
CA GLY A 152 -3.35 1.81 4.13
C GLY A 152 -2.15 0.87 4.21
N ALA A 153 -1.17 1.01 3.32
CA ALA A 153 0.06 0.22 3.33
C ALA A 153 0.85 0.40 4.64
N ILE A 154 1.03 1.64 5.09
CA ILE A 154 1.70 1.95 6.37
C ILE A 154 0.92 1.33 7.54
N THR A 155 -0.41 1.37 7.50
CA THR A 155 -1.26 0.82 8.56
C THR A 155 -1.12 -0.70 8.64
N ILE A 156 -1.18 -1.39 7.50
CA ILE A 156 -1.01 -2.85 7.42
C ILE A 156 0.42 -3.24 7.86
N ALA A 157 1.43 -2.56 7.34
CA ALA A 157 2.83 -2.81 7.71
C ALA A 157 3.04 -2.66 9.22
N ARG A 158 2.46 -1.65 9.85
CA ARG A 158 2.57 -1.44 11.31
C ARG A 158 1.76 -2.44 12.13
N ARG A 159 0.58 -2.87 11.64
CA ARG A 159 -0.30 -3.80 12.36
C ARG A 159 0.16 -5.25 12.28
N LEU A 160 0.83 -5.66 11.20
CA LEU A 160 1.26 -7.04 11.00
C LEU A 160 2.75 -7.24 11.26
N SER A 161 3.61 -6.38 10.68
CA SER A 161 5.05 -6.61 10.71
C SER A 161 5.64 -6.43 12.12
N LYS A 162 5.18 -5.42 12.87
CA LYS A 162 5.68 -5.18 14.24
C LYS A 162 5.36 -6.34 15.20
N PRO A 163 4.11 -6.83 15.31
CA PRO A 163 3.83 -7.93 16.23
C PRO A 163 4.51 -9.24 15.85
N VAL A 164 4.57 -9.56 14.54
CA VAL A 164 5.28 -10.75 14.05
C VAL A 164 6.76 -10.68 14.42
N SER A 165 7.43 -9.55 14.16
CA SER A 165 8.83 -9.36 14.53
C SER A 165 9.07 -9.48 16.03
N ALA A 166 8.14 -9.00 16.87
CA ALA A 166 8.23 -9.12 18.32
C ALA A 166 8.09 -10.58 18.79
N LEU A 167 7.15 -11.33 18.22
CA LEU A 167 7.01 -12.76 18.50
C LEU A 167 8.22 -13.57 18.02
N THR A 168 8.79 -13.22 16.87
CA THR A 168 10.03 -13.84 16.38
C THR A 168 11.19 -13.57 17.34
N ALA A 169 11.37 -12.34 17.81
CA ALA A 169 12.40 -12.01 18.80
C ALA A 169 12.19 -12.77 20.12
N ALA A 170 10.94 -12.87 20.60
CA ALA A 170 10.61 -13.63 21.79
C ALA A 170 10.90 -15.13 21.64
N ALA A 171 10.65 -15.71 20.46
CA ALA A 171 10.99 -17.10 20.17
C ALA A 171 12.51 -17.33 20.14
N GLN A 172 13.27 -16.40 19.54
CA GLN A 172 14.73 -16.46 19.54
C GLN A 172 15.32 -16.34 20.96
N ALA A 173 14.77 -15.46 21.80
CA ALA A 173 15.17 -15.37 23.20
C ALA A 173 14.92 -16.70 23.93
N LEU A 174 13.75 -17.31 23.74
CA LEU A 174 13.43 -18.61 24.35
C LEU A 174 14.37 -19.73 23.87
N GLU A 175 14.76 -19.73 22.58
CA GLU A 175 15.73 -20.69 22.03
C GLU A 175 17.13 -20.51 22.65
N ALA A 176 17.52 -19.28 22.96
CA ALA A 176 18.79 -18.95 23.60
C ALA A 176 18.79 -19.15 25.14
N ASP A 177 17.72 -19.70 25.73
CA ASP A 177 17.51 -19.80 27.19
C ASP A 177 17.49 -18.41 27.88
N GLU A 178 17.14 -17.36 27.12
CA GLU A 178 16.96 -15.97 27.58
C GLU A 178 15.49 -15.67 27.90
N ILE A 179 15.26 -14.69 28.78
CA ILE A 179 13.90 -14.29 29.19
C ILE A 179 13.33 -13.31 28.15
N PRO A 180 12.22 -13.65 27.46
CA PRO A 180 11.56 -12.74 26.52
C PRO A 180 11.00 -11.50 27.22
N ASP A 181 10.84 -10.40 26.48
CA ASP A 181 10.18 -9.18 26.98
C ASP A 181 8.69 -9.43 27.29
N ALA A 182 8.40 -9.64 28.57
CA ALA A 182 7.06 -9.95 29.07
C ALA A 182 6.09 -8.78 28.89
N GLU A 183 6.55 -7.52 28.99
CA GLU A 183 5.69 -6.35 28.85
C GLU A 183 5.21 -6.20 27.40
N GLN A 184 6.11 -6.45 26.44
CA GLN A 184 5.77 -6.43 25.02
C GLN A 184 4.78 -7.55 24.67
N LEU A 185 5.01 -8.77 25.15
CA LEU A 185 4.11 -9.91 24.92
C LEU A 185 2.74 -9.72 25.58
N GLU A 186 2.66 -9.13 26.78
CA GLU A 186 1.39 -8.83 27.42
C GLU A 186 0.58 -7.80 26.61
N LYS A 187 1.24 -6.73 26.15
CA LYS A 187 0.60 -5.70 25.29
C LYS A 187 0.03 -6.31 24.01
N LEU A 188 0.80 -7.17 23.33
CA LEU A 188 0.33 -7.88 22.15
C LEU A 188 -0.83 -8.83 22.49
N GLY A 189 -0.71 -9.57 23.59
CA GLY A 189 -1.71 -10.55 24.05
C GLY A 189 -3.03 -9.93 24.50
N ARG A 190 -3.10 -8.62 24.77
CA ARG A 190 -4.36 -7.89 25.02
C ARG A 190 -5.16 -7.61 23.74
N SER A 191 -4.56 -7.75 22.57
CA SER A 191 -5.27 -7.58 21.30
C SER A 191 -6.38 -8.63 21.15
N ARG A 192 -7.54 -8.22 20.62
CA ARG A 192 -8.72 -9.09 20.43
C ARG A 192 -8.78 -9.74 19.04
N ASP A 193 -7.70 -9.61 18.27
CA ASP A 193 -7.53 -10.21 16.95
C ASP A 193 -6.74 -11.53 17.00
N ASP A 194 -6.54 -12.13 15.83
CA ASP A 194 -5.80 -13.39 15.65
C ASP A 194 -4.36 -13.28 16.15
N ILE A 195 -3.75 -12.08 16.07
CA ILE A 195 -2.40 -11.83 16.59
C ILE A 195 -2.40 -11.94 18.11
N GLY A 196 -3.35 -11.30 18.81
CA GLY A 196 -3.46 -11.43 20.25
C GLY A 196 -3.76 -12.87 20.69
N LEU A 197 -4.55 -13.62 19.92
CA LEU A 197 -4.77 -15.05 20.17
C LEU A 197 -3.47 -15.84 20.04
N LEU A 198 -2.72 -15.62 18.95
CA LEU A 198 -1.44 -16.27 18.71
C LEU A 198 -0.44 -15.95 19.81
N THR A 199 -0.35 -14.70 20.26
CA THR A 199 0.51 -14.30 21.39
C THR A 199 0.13 -15.03 22.67
N ARG A 200 -1.16 -15.11 23.01
CA ARG A 200 -1.61 -15.84 24.21
C ARG A 200 -1.28 -17.33 24.15
N VAL A 201 -1.41 -17.95 22.98
CA VAL A 201 -1.03 -19.36 22.77
C VAL A 201 0.50 -19.53 22.89
N PHE A 202 1.27 -18.64 22.28
CA PHE A 202 2.74 -18.63 22.36
C PHE A 202 3.23 -18.51 23.81
N VAL A 203 2.68 -17.58 24.60
CA VAL A 203 3.05 -17.42 26.02
C VAL A 203 2.79 -18.70 26.82
N ARG A 204 1.63 -19.34 26.64
CA ARG A 204 1.33 -20.63 27.29
C ARG A 204 2.29 -21.74 26.87
N MET A 205 2.67 -21.77 25.59
CA MET A 205 3.65 -22.75 25.10
C MET A 205 5.04 -22.50 25.70
N ALA A 206 5.50 -21.26 25.76
CA ALA A 206 6.77 -20.89 26.35
C ALA A 206 6.84 -21.32 27.83
N GLU A 207 5.79 -21.04 28.61
CA GLU A 207 5.68 -21.51 30.00
C GLU A 207 5.77 -23.03 30.12
N GLN A 208 5.07 -23.77 29.25
CA GLN A 208 5.12 -25.23 29.24
C GLN A 208 6.51 -25.77 28.88
N VAL A 209 7.21 -25.15 27.94
CA VAL A 209 8.58 -25.53 27.57
C VAL A 209 9.51 -25.36 28.76
N VAL A 210 9.50 -24.19 29.41
CA VAL A 210 10.33 -23.91 30.59
C VAL A 210 10.05 -24.91 31.72
N ILE A 211 8.78 -25.21 31.99
CA ILE A 211 8.39 -26.21 33.01
C ILE A 211 8.93 -27.61 32.64
N ARG A 212 8.80 -28.02 31.37
CA ARG A 212 9.28 -29.32 30.89
C ARG A 212 10.79 -29.43 30.98
N GLU A 213 11.52 -28.39 30.58
CA GLU A 213 12.98 -28.36 30.69
C GLU A 213 13.46 -28.40 32.12
N LYS A 214 12.83 -27.62 33.03
CA LYS A 214 13.15 -27.67 34.45
C LYS A 214 12.94 -29.07 35.02
N LYS A 215 11.80 -29.69 34.72
CA LYS A 215 11.50 -31.07 35.15
C LYS A 215 12.51 -32.07 34.60
N LEU A 216 12.90 -31.93 33.33
CA LEU A 216 13.91 -32.79 32.70
C LEU A 216 15.28 -32.61 33.37
N ARG A 217 15.70 -31.37 33.65
CA ARG A 217 16.94 -31.06 34.38
C ARG A 217 16.93 -31.67 35.79
N GLU A 218 15.80 -31.61 36.49
CA GLU A 218 15.63 -32.23 37.81
C GLU A 218 15.72 -33.77 37.73
N GLN A 219 15.07 -34.40 36.75
CA GLN A 219 15.14 -35.85 36.52
C GLN A 219 16.56 -36.31 36.18
N VAL A 220 17.26 -35.59 35.29
CA VAL A 220 18.66 -35.88 34.94
C VAL A 220 19.57 -35.74 36.17
N ARG A 221 19.35 -34.72 37.01
CA ARG A 221 20.12 -34.54 38.26
C ARG A 221 19.86 -35.69 39.24
N ALA A 222 18.59 -36.09 39.42
CA ALA A 222 18.24 -37.22 40.28
C ALA A 222 18.87 -38.54 39.81
N MET A 223 18.76 -38.84 38.51
CA MET A 223 19.39 -40.04 37.93
C MET A 223 20.92 -40.04 38.10
N ARG A 224 21.58 -38.89 37.96
CA ARG A 224 23.03 -38.79 38.14
C ARG A 224 23.45 -39.06 39.58
N ILE A 225 22.68 -38.59 40.57
CA ILE A 225 22.92 -38.88 41.99
C ILE A 225 22.76 -40.37 42.26
N GLU A 226 21.70 -40.99 41.76
CA GLU A 226 21.44 -42.43 41.92
C GLU A 226 22.59 -43.28 41.36
N ILE A 227 23.07 -42.96 40.14
CA ILE A 227 24.20 -43.65 39.52
C ILE A 227 25.47 -43.52 40.37
N ASP A 228 25.78 -42.32 40.87
CA ASP A 228 26.97 -42.09 41.70
C ASP A 228 26.89 -42.88 43.02
N HIS A 229 25.71 -43.02 43.62
CA HIS A 229 25.50 -43.88 44.80
C HIS A 229 25.68 -45.36 44.49
N SER A 230 25.10 -45.86 43.40
CA SER A 230 25.24 -47.26 42.98
C SER A 230 26.70 -47.62 42.66
N LYS A 231 27.42 -46.75 41.94
CA LYS A 231 28.85 -46.96 41.66
C LYS A 231 29.71 -46.94 42.92
N ARG A 232 29.38 -46.08 43.90
CA ARG A 232 30.06 -46.09 45.20
C ARG A 232 29.80 -47.38 45.97
N ALA A 233 28.56 -47.87 45.97
CA ALA A 233 28.22 -49.14 46.61
C ALA A 233 28.98 -50.32 45.99
N GLU A 234 28.99 -50.41 44.65
CA GLU A 234 29.75 -51.43 43.91
C GLU A 234 31.26 -51.32 44.17
N SER A 235 31.80 -50.10 44.26
CA SER A 235 33.22 -49.87 44.58
C SER A 235 33.57 -50.28 46.02
N VAL A 236 32.65 -50.10 46.97
CA VAL A 236 32.83 -50.55 48.36
C VAL A 236 32.75 -52.07 48.45
N GLU A 237 31.79 -52.69 47.76
CA GLU A 237 31.63 -54.14 47.69
C GLU A 237 32.87 -54.80 47.07
N ALA A 238 33.35 -54.30 45.92
CA ALA A 238 34.58 -54.78 45.30
C ALA A 238 35.81 -54.63 46.21
N LEU A 239 35.89 -53.55 47.01
CA LEU A 239 36.96 -53.36 47.97
C LEU A 239 36.87 -54.36 49.14
N THR A 240 35.65 -54.71 49.58
CA THR A 240 35.42 -55.74 50.61
C THR A 240 35.72 -57.17 50.13
N GLU A 241 35.55 -57.45 48.83
CA GLU A 241 35.83 -58.77 48.26
C GLU A 241 37.28 -58.95 47.79
N SER A 242 38.00 -57.85 47.53
CA SER A 242 39.42 -57.90 47.15
C SER A 242 40.34 -58.27 48.32
N ASP A 243 41.54 -58.72 47.97
CA ASP A 243 42.59 -59.22 48.87
C ASP A 243 42.95 -58.29 50.04
N PHE A 244 42.56 -57.01 50.01
CA PHE A 244 42.76 -56.06 51.11
C PHE A 244 42.04 -56.49 52.40
N PHE A 245 40.79 -56.96 52.33
CA PHE A 245 40.04 -57.39 53.51
C PHE A 245 40.57 -58.72 54.07
N LYS A 246 41.00 -59.63 53.17
CA LYS A 246 41.67 -60.89 53.54
C LYS A 246 43.03 -60.63 54.19
N ASP A 247 43.82 -59.68 53.69
CA ASP A 247 45.09 -59.28 54.31
C ASP A 247 44.87 -58.65 55.69
N LEU A 248 43.85 -57.78 55.84
CA LEU A 248 43.50 -57.20 57.14
C LEU A 248 43.10 -58.28 58.15
N GLN A 249 42.27 -59.25 57.74
CA GLN A 249 41.83 -60.36 58.61
C GLN A 249 43.00 -61.27 58.98
N THR A 250 43.93 -61.52 58.04
CA THR A 250 45.14 -62.32 58.26
C THR A 250 46.10 -61.60 59.23
N ARG A 251 46.30 -60.28 59.07
CA ARG A 251 47.08 -59.45 60.00
C ARG A 251 46.47 -59.37 61.39
N ALA A 252 45.15 -59.23 61.49
CA ALA A 252 44.46 -59.25 62.79
C ALA A 252 44.53 -60.64 63.45
N GLY A 253 44.43 -61.73 62.68
CA GLY A 253 44.59 -63.10 63.15
C GLY A 253 45.99 -63.39 63.68
N THR A 254 47.02 -63.01 62.92
CA THR A 254 48.43 -63.14 63.33
C THR A 254 48.76 -62.30 64.55
N MET A 255 48.17 -61.12 64.71
CA MET A 255 48.33 -60.30 65.92
C MET A 255 47.68 -60.96 67.15
N ARG A 256 46.48 -61.55 67.00
CA ARG A 256 45.83 -62.32 68.09
C ARG A 256 46.61 -63.58 68.45
N GLN A 257 47.22 -64.24 67.47
CA GLN A 257 47.99 -65.45 67.70
C GLN A 257 49.31 -65.15 68.39
N LYS A 258 50.02 -64.08 67.99
CA LYS A 258 51.17 -63.55 68.73
C LYS A 258 50.80 -63.18 70.17
N MET A 259 49.66 -62.54 70.37
CA MET A 259 49.19 -62.20 71.71
C MET A 259 48.86 -63.45 72.55
N LYS A 260 48.39 -64.53 71.92
CA LYS A 260 48.11 -65.83 72.57
C LYS A 260 49.38 -66.64 72.85
N GLU A 261 50.41 -66.51 72.01
CA GLU A 261 51.74 -67.10 72.22
C GLU A 261 52.51 -66.35 73.32
N ASP A 262 52.45 -65.01 73.36
CA ASP A 262 53.02 -64.19 74.45
C ASP A 262 52.37 -64.50 75.81
N LEU A 263 51.06 -64.83 75.81
CA LEU A 263 50.30 -65.28 76.99
C LEU A 263 50.55 -66.75 77.38
N ALA A 264 51.16 -67.57 76.50
CA ALA A 264 51.46 -68.98 76.76
C ALA A 264 52.94 -69.24 77.06
N GLY A 265 53.84 -68.28 76.79
CA GLY A 265 55.27 -68.34 77.09
C GLY A 265 55.68 -67.81 78.47
N THR A 266 54.74 -67.37 79.30
CA THR A 266 54.99 -66.69 80.59
C THR A 266 54.61 -67.53 81.83
N SER A 267 54.72 -68.87 81.77
CA SER A 267 54.42 -69.76 82.90
C SER A 267 55.50 -70.79 83.27
N GLU A 268 56.74 -70.65 82.79
CA GLU A 268 57.90 -71.43 83.27
C GLU A 268 59.16 -70.54 83.33
N ASP A 269 59.26 -69.67 84.35
CA ASP A 269 60.43 -69.59 85.23
C ASP A 269 60.09 -68.66 86.40
N SER A 270 60.50 -69.08 87.58
CA SER A 270 60.05 -68.60 88.88
C SER A 270 61.25 -68.10 89.67
N GLY A 271 61.07 -67.00 90.41
CA GLY A 271 61.87 -66.76 91.61
C GLY A 271 62.50 -65.37 91.72
N ASP A 272 61.93 -64.59 92.65
CA ASP A 272 62.62 -63.76 93.64
C ASP A 272 63.46 -62.55 93.19
N THR A 273 62.98 -61.33 93.47
CA THR A 273 63.33 -60.54 94.69
C THR A 273 63.14 -59.02 94.47
N GLU A 274 62.39 -58.42 95.40
CA GLU A 274 62.38 -57.03 95.95
C GLU A 274 62.21 -55.75 95.09
N VAL A 275 61.04 -55.11 95.32
CA VAL A 275 60.79 -53.77 95.94
C VAL A 275 61.63 -52.55 95.49
N SER A 276 60.94 -51.55 94.91
CA SER A 276 60.81 -50.15 95.41
C SER A 276 59.98 -49.34 94.38
N ASP A 277 58.70 -49.09 94.66
CA ASP A 277 58.14 -47.81 95.15
C ASP A 277 58.38 -46.60 94.23
N ASN A 278 57.34 -46.19 93.48
CA ASN A 278 56.79 -44.82 93.54
C ASN A 278 55.52 -44.69 92.67
N THR A 279 54.46 -44.11 93.23
CA THR A 279 53.30 -43.49 92.55
C THR A 279 52.89 -42.29 93.41
N PRO A 280 51.98 -41.38 92.99
CA PRO A 280 51.43 -41.07 91.67
C PRO A 280 51.34 -39.54 91.42
N GLY A 281 50.80 -39.15 90.25
CA GLY A 281 50.11 -37.87 90.03
C GLY A 281 49.43 -37.91 88.65
N THR A 282 48.17 -38.34 88.51
CA THR A 282 46.90 -37.58 88.59
C THR A 282 46.98 -36.09 88.24
N GLU A 283 46.18 -35.73 87.23
CA GLU A 283 45.43 -34.48 86.97
C GLU A 283 45.48 -34.23 85.45
N SER A 284 44.43 -33.85 84.72
CA SER A 284 42.98 -33.76 84.89
C SER A 284 42.40 -33.52 83.49
#